data_AF-A0AAA9ZEL6-F1
#
_entry.id   AF-A0AAA9ZEL6-F1
#
_cell.length_a   1.000
_cell.length_b   1.000
_cell.length_c   1.000
_cell.angle_alpha   90.00
_cell.angle_beta   90.00
_cell.angle_gamma   90.00
#
_symmetry.space_group_name_H-M   'P 1'
#
loop_
_entity.id
_entity.type
_entity.pdbx_description
1 polymer ?
#
loop_
_entity_poly.entity_id
_entity_poly.type
_entity_poly.pdbx_seq_one_letter_code
_entity_poly.pdbx_strand_id
1 'polypeptide(L)'
;MQEAIVAVVSQQCGISQASTQYGVPKGTLYDNILGKDNRMNVLQELPFSPEEEDAILNFACLLSPGAQSKRAIRSLCSILEFMSQFPCFQEKAEQFKFGGIPGFKWWWAFCRKHSIDPPRSLFDGRKRPKFDDTGNGRKDLI
;
A
#
# COMPACT_ATOMS: atom_id res chain seq x y z
N MET A 1 -15.04 2.25 -16.12
CA MET A 1 -13.72 1.78 -15.63
C MET A 1 -12.96 2.87 -14.88
N GLN A 2 -12.74 4.04 -15.50
CA GLN A 2 -12.04 5.15 -14.86
C GLN A 2 -12.64 5.55 -13.49
N GLU A 3 -13.97 5.61 -13.40
CA GLU A 3 -14.70 5.93 -12.16
C GLU A 3 -14.39 4.95 -11.02
N ALA A 4 -14.31 3.65 -11.33
CA ALA A 4 -13.97 2.62 -10.35
C ALA A 4 -12.52 2.77 -9.84
N ILE A 5 -11.59 3.14 -10.73
CA ILE A 5 -10.21 3.44 -10.35
C ILE A 5 -10.18 4.65 -9.43
N VAL A 6 -10.81 5.76 -9.83
CA VAL A 6 -10.88 7.01 -9.05
C VAL A 6 -11.46 6.77 -7.66
N ALA A 7 -12.55 6.00 -7.56
CA ALA A 7 -13.18 5.66 -6.29
C ALA A 7 -12.23 4.89 -5.35
N VAL A 8 -11.42 3.98 -5.90
CA VAL A 8 -10.43 3.22 -5.12
C VAL A 8 -9.25 4.07 -4.69
N VAL A 9 -8.61 4.80 -5.62
CA VAL A 9 -7.41 5.60 -5.31
C VAL A 9 -7.70 6.80 -4.41
N SER A 10 -8.94 7.29 -4.44
CA SER A 10 -9.44 8.33 -3.53
C SER A 10 -9.98 7.74 -2.21
N GLN A 11 -9.79 6.45 -1.96
CA GLN A 11 -10.23 5.72 -0.76
C GLN A 11 -11.74 5.83 -0.44
N GLN A 12 -12.59 6.08 -1.44
CA GLN A 12 -14.05 6.09 -1.26
C GLN A 12 -14.59 4.68 -1.04
N CYS A 13 -13.96 3.68 -1.67
CA CYS A 13 -14.24 2.26 -1.46
C CYS A 13 -13.02 1.39 -1.73
N GLY A 14 -13.06 0.14 -1.26
CA GLY A 14 -12.01 -0.85 -1.56
C GLY A 14 -12.20 -1.50 -2.93
N ILE A 15 -11.15 -2.16 -3.45
CA ILE A 15 -11.17 -2.83 -4.77
C ILE A 15 -12.33 -3.82 -4.89
N SER A 16 -12.57 -4.60 -3.84
CA SER A 16 -13.67 -5.57 -3.81
C SER A 16 -15.05 -4.91 -3.90
N GLN A 17 -15.25 -3.75 -3.25
CA GLN A 17 -16.51 -3.01 -3.31
C GLN A 17 -16.68 -2.31 -4.66
N ALA A 18 -15.62 -1.68 -5.17
CA ALA A 18 -15.61 -1.05 -6.49
C ALA A 18 -15.91 -2.08 -7.61
N SER A 19 -15.40 -3.30 -7.48
CA SER A 19 -15.66 -4.38 -8.43
C SER A 19 -17.16 -4.67 -8.55
N THR A 20 -17.86 -4.79 -7.43
CA THR A 20 -19.31 -5.02 -7.39
C THR A 20 -20.08 -3.79 -7.87
N GLN A 21 -19.71 -2.60 -7.39
CA GLN A 21 -20.45 -1.35 -7.65
C GLN A 21 -20.38 -0.92 -9.11
N TYR A 22 -19.24 -1.12 -9.77
CA TYR A 22 -18.99 -0.67 -11.14
C TYR A 22 -18.97 -1.82 -12.16
N GLY A 23 -19.24 -3.06 -11.74
CA GLY A 23 -19.27 -4.23 -12.64
C GLY A 23 -17.92 -4.58 -13.28
N VAL A 24 -16.80 -4.20 -12.65
CA VAL A 24 -15.45 -4.46 -13.18
C VAL A 24 -14.83 -5.64 -12.43
N PRO A 25 -14.24 -6.65 -13.09
CA PRO A 25 -13.58 -7.74 -12.40
C PRO A 25 -12.46 -7.26 -11.45
N LYS A 26 -12.37 -7.85 -10.26
CA LYS A 26 -11.34 -7.50 -9.25
C LYS A 26 -9.93 -7.56 -9.84
N GLY A 27 -9.60 -8.63 -10.56
CA GLY A 27 -8.29 -8.79 -11.21
C GLY A 27 -7.95 -7.63 -12.15
N THR A 28 -8.92 -7.20 -12.96
CA THR A 28 -8.77 -6.05 -13.85
C THR A 28 -8.52 -4.76 -13.07
N LEU A 29 -9.28 -4.48 -12.00
CA LEU A 29 -9.02 -3.30 -11.16
C LEU A 29 -7.64 -3.36 -10.50
N TYR A 30 -7.24 -4.54 -10.03
CA TYR A 30 -5.93 -4.79 -9.45
C TYR A 30 -4.80 -4.45 -10.42
N ASP A 31 -4.88 -4.96 -11.64
CA ASP A 31 -3.84 -4.78 -12.64
C ASP A 31 -3.78 -3.34 -13.16
N ASN A 32 -4.92 -2.65 -13.23
CA ASN A 32 -4.96 -1.24 -13.63
C ASN A 32 -4.42 -0.29 -12.55
N ILE A 33 -4.57 -0.63 -11.26
CA ILE A 33 -4.12 0.22 -10.15
C ILE A 33 -2.68 -0.12 -9.73
N LEU A 34 -2.35 -1.40 -9.60
CA LEU A 34 -1.04 -1.82 -9.09
C LEU A 34 -0.07 -2.24 -10.20
N GLY A 35 -0.55 -2.49 -11.41
CA GLY A 35 0.21 -3.15 -12.47
C GLY A 35 0.12 -4.67 -12.38
N LYS A 36 0.40 -5.32 -13.50
CA LYS A 36 0.44 -6.79 -13.62
C LYS A 36 1.65 -7.38 -12.87
N ASP A 37 2.80 -6.74 -13.01
CA ASP A 37 4.08 -7.21 -12.46
C ASP A 37 4.75 -6.14 -11.59
N ASN A 38 5.75 -6.56 -10.80
CA ASN A 38 6.63 -5.67 -10.02
C ASN A 38 5.89 -4.61 -9.18
N ARG A 39 4.78 -5.00 -8.53
CA ARG A 39 3.92 -4.09 -7.76
C ARG A 39 4.64 -3.34 -6.63
N MET A 40 5.73 -3.92 -6.10
CA MET A 40 6.58 -3.33 -5.06
C MET A 40 7.59 -2.30 -5.59
N ASN A 41 7.82 -2.21 -6.91
CA ASN A 41 8.82 -1.33 -7.51
C ASN A 41 8.57 0.16 -7.23
N VAL A 42 7.31 0.53 -6.95
CA VAL A 42 6.92 1.89 -6.56
C VAL A 42 7.68 2.39 -5.32
N LEU A 43 8.16 1.50 -4.44
CA LEU A 43 9.00 1.89 -3.30
C LEU A 43 10.41 2.33 -3.72
N GLN A 44 10.92 1.81 -4.84
CA GLN A 44 12.21 2.24 -5.41
C GLN A 44 12.07 3.57 -6.15
N GLU A 45 10.88 3.85 -6.68
CA GLU A 45 10.56 5.16 -7.26
C GLU A 45 10.51 6.25 -6.19
N LEU A 46 10.32 5.92 -4.91
CA LEU A 46 10.30 6.87 -3.82
C LEU A 46 11.07 6.29 -2.62
N PRO A 47 12.42 6.31 -2.68
CA PRO A 47 13.27 5.68 -1.69
C PRO A 47 13.41 6.57 -0.46
N PHE A 48 12.72 6.22 0.61
CA PHE A 48 12.92 6.83 1.92
C PHE A 48 14.13 6.19 2.62
N SER A 49 14.83 6.98 3.44
CA SER A 49 15.83 6.43 4.36
C SER A 49 15.15 5.52 5.40
N PRO A 50 15.88 4.59 6.04
CA PRO A 50 15.33 3.77 7.12
C PRO A 50 14.67 4.60 8.24
N GLU A 51 15.27 5.73 8.59
CA GLU A 51 14.76 6.66 9.61
C GLU A 51 13.46 7.34 9.18
N GLU A 52 13.37 7.74 7.91
CA GLU A 52 12.15 8.33 7.33
C GLU A 52 11.03 7.29 7.22
N GLU A 53 11.35 6.06 6.81
CA GLU A 53 10.40 4.94 6.76
C GLU A 53 9.83 4.62 8.16
N ASP A 54 10.68 4.59 9.19
CA ASP A 54 10.26 4.38 10.56
C ASP A 54 9.40 5.54 11.07
N ALA A 55 9.72 6.79 10.70
CA ALA A 55 8.89 7.95 11.03
C ALA A 55 7.50 7.84 10.39
N ILE A 56 7.42 7.45 9.11
CA ILE A 56 6.15 7.24 8.41
C ILE A 56 5.37 6.08 9.04
N LEU A 57 6.05 4.98 9.39
CA LEU A 57 5.42 3.83 10.03
C LEU A 57 4.80 4.20 11.38
N ASN A 58 5.56 4.92 12.22
CA ASN A 58 5.11 5.42 13.52
C ASN A 58 3.93 6.39 13.39
N PHE A 59 3.97 7.26 12.38
CA PHE A 59 2.88 8.20 12.13
C PHE A 59 1.60 7.50 11.64
N ALA A 60 1.75 6.56 10.71
CA ALA A 60 0.63 5.90 10.05
C ALA A 60 -0.06 4.85 10.93
N CYS A 61 0.67 4.21 11.84
CA CYS A 61 0.20 3.06 12.61
C CYS A 61 0.13 3.31 14.11
N LEU A 62 -0.83 2.65 14.77
CA LEU A 62 -0.78 2.47 16.21
C LEU A 62 0.14 1.30 16.53
N LEU A 63 1.37 1.58 16.98
CA LEU A 63 2.28 0.56 17.49
C LEU A 63 1.92 0.25 18.96
N SER A 64 1.17 -0.82 19.20
CA SER A 64 0.97 -1.33 20.55
C SER A 64 2.16 -2.20 20.97
N PRO A 65 2.77 -1.95 22.14
CA PRO A 65 3.75 -2.87 22.72
C PRO A 65 3.13 -4.27 22.87
N GLY A 66 3.69 -5.28 22.20
CA GLY A 66 3.21 -6.67 22.22
C GLY A 66 2.12 -7.03 21.20
N ALA A 67 1.61 -6.07 20.41
CA ALA A 67 0.69 -6.39 19.32
C ALA A 67 1.47 -6.90 18.09
N GLN A 68 1.15 -8.12 17.65
CA GLN A 68 1.69 -8.68 16.40
C GLN A 68 1.14 -7.99 15.13
N SER A 69 0.16 -7.08 15.27
CA SER A 69 -0.50 -6.39 14.17
C SER A 69 -0.27 -4.88 14.25
N LYS A 70 0.29 -4.30 13.19
CA LYS A 70 0.43 -2.85 12.99
C LYS A 70 -0.81 -2.36 12.25
N ARG A 71 -1.77 -1.74 12.94
CA ARG A 71 -2.98 -1.22 12.30
C ARG A 71 -2.79 0.23 11.87
N ALA A 72 -3.06 0.53 10.61
CA ALA A 72 -3.11 1.91 10.11
C ALA A 72 -4.27 2.67 10.77
N ILE A 73 -3.97 3.82 11.35
CA ILE A 73 -4.94 4.71 12.01
C ILE A 73 -5.11 6.05 11.28
N ARG A 74 -4.26 6.33 10.28
CA ARG A 74 -4.31 7.54 9.47
C ARG A 74 -4.87 7.25 8.07
N SER A 75 -5.48 8.28 7.47
CA SER A 75 -5.92 8.24 6.07
C SER A 75 -4.70 8.36 5.13
N LEU A 76 -4.83 7.92 3.88
CA LEU A 76 -3.76 8.10 2.89
C LEU A 76 -3.47 9.58 2.65
N CYS A 77 -4.50 10.43 2.62
CA CYS A 77 -4.34 11.88 2.48
C CYS A 77 -3.39 12.43 3.56
N SER A 78 -3.65 12.14 4.83
CA SER A 78 -2.80 12.61 5.93
C SER A 78 -1.40 12.00 5.92
N ILE A 79 -1.26 10.76 5.44
CA ILE A 79 0.06 10.11 5.30
C ILE A 79 0.88 10.81 4.20
N LEU A 80 0.28 11.10 3.04
CA LEU A 80 0.95 11.82 1.96
C LEU A 80 1.30 13.26 2.37
N GLU A 81 0.41 13.94 3.11
CA GLU A 81 0.71 15.23 3.71
C GLU A 81 1.90 15.15 4.67
N PHE A 82 1.96 14.14 5.54
CA PHE A 82 3.12 13.93 6.41
C PHE A 82 4.39 13.65 5.59
N MET A 83 4.29 12.86 4.52
CA MET A 83 5.43 12.57 3.64
C MET A 83 5.97 13.82 2.92
N SER A 84 5.14 14.84 2.72
CA SER A 84 5.54 16.10 2.07
C SER A 84 6.61 16.90 2.82
N GLN A 85 6.89 16.55 4.08
CA GLN A 85 8.00 17.12 4.84
C GLN A 85 9.37 16.58 4.41
N PHE A 86 9.42 15.44 3.72
CA PHE A 86 10.67 14.80 3.29
C PHE A 86 11.11 15.28 1.91
N PRO A 87 12.39 15.66 1.72
CA PRO A 87 12.88 16.19 0.44
C PRO A 87 12.65 15.23 -0.75
N CYS A 88 12.86 13.92 -0.56
CA CYS A 88 12.67 12.92 -1.62
C CYS A 88 11.21 12.82 -2.12
N PHE A 89 10.24 13.17 -1.26
CA PHE A 89 8.84 13.22 -1.63
C PHE A 89 8.49 14.50 -2.38
N GLN A 90 9.06 15.64 -1.97
CA GLN A 90 8.77 16.95 -2.57
C GLN A 90 9.09 16.96 -4.07
N GLU A 91 10.20 16.34 -4.48
CA GLU A 91 10.57 16.19 -5.90
C GLU A 91 9.52 15.43 -6.73
N LYS A 92 8.71 14.58 -6.08
CA LYS A 92 7.73 13.71 -6.72
C LYS A 92 6.29 13.96 -6.26
N ALA A 93 6.05 15.04 -5.52
CA ALA A 93 4.76 15.29 -4.86
C ALA A 93 3.59 15.32 -5.86
N GLU A 94 3.80 15.89 -7.06
CA GLU A 94 2.80 15.91 -8.13
C GLU A 94 2.42 14.51 -8.64
N GLN A 95 3.39 13.58 -8.66
CA GLN A 95 3.18 12.20 -9.10
C GLN A 95 2.45 11.38 -8.02
N PHE A 96 2.77 11.60 -6.75
CA PHE A 96 2.26 10.83 -5.61
C PHE A 96 1.06 11.49 -4.91
N LYS A 97 0.39 12.43 -5.55
CA LYS A 97 -0.77 13.12 -4.98
C LYS A 97 -1.92 12.18 -4.61
N PHE A 98 -2.70 12.59 -3.62
CA PHE A 98 -3.91 11.88 -3.22
C PHE A 98 -4.91 11.78 -4.38
N GLY A 99 -5.61 10.64 -4.49
CA GLY A 99 -6.45 10.33 -5.65
C GLY A 99 -5.66 9.94 -6.91
N GLY A 100 -4.32 9.94 -6.84
CA GLY A 100 -3.45 9.40 -7.88
C GLY A 100 -3.17 7.91 -7.68
N ILE A 101 -2.99 7.18 -8.79
CA ILE A 101 -2.55 5.79 -8.78
C ILE A 101 -1.20 5.62 -8.05
N PRO A 102 -0.17 6.45 -8.27
CA PRO A 102 1.14 6.24 -7.65
C PRO A 102 1.10 6.34 -6.11
N GLY A 103 0.36 7.30 -5.56
CA GLY A 103 0.19 7.44 -4.11
C GLY A 103 -0.51 6.23 -3.47
N PHE A 104 -1.60 5.75 -4.09
CA PHE A 104 -2.28 4.55 -3.64
C PHE A 104 -1.39 3.30 -3.74
N LYS A 105 -0.71 3.14 -4.88
CA LYS A 105 0.18 2.00 -5.15
C LYS A 105 1.35 1.97 -4.16
N TRP A 106 1.95 3.12 -3.88
CA TRP A 106 3.01 3.26 -2.88
C TRP A 106 2.53 2.82 -1.50
N TRP A 107 1.38 3.34 -1.05
CA TRP A 107 0.83 2.97 0.25
C TRP A 107 0.47 1.49 0.35
N TRP A 108 -0.07 0.90 -0.72
CA TRP A 108 -0.30 -0.54 -0.79
C TRP A 108 1.00 -1.34 -0.62
N ALA A 109 2.07 -0.94 -1.32
CA ALA A 109 3.37 -1.60 -1.23
C ALA A 109 4.01 -1.41 0.15
N PHE A 110 3.92 -0.22 0.72
CA PHE A 110 4.41 0.11 2.06
C PHE A 110 3.70 -0.74 3.12
N CYS A 111 2.37 -0.85 3.05
CA CYS A 111 1.60 -1.72 3.94
C CYS A 111 2.08 -3.17 3.86
N ARG A 112 2.40 -3.65 2.66
CA ARG A 112 2.86 -5.02 2.45
C ARG A 112 4.28 -5.24 2.97
N LYS A 113 5.19 -4.28 2.76
CA LYS A 113 6.58 -4.32 3.28
C LYS A 113 6.60 -4.39 4.81
N HIS A 114 5.78 -3.58 5.48
CA HIS A 114 5.77 -3.48 6.95
C HIS A 114 4.68 -4.32 7.64
N SER A 115 3.98 -5.17 6.89
CA SER A 115 2.86 -6.00 7.38
C SER A 115 1.75 -5.19 8.09
N ILE A 116 1.49 -3.98 7.63
CA ILE A 116 0.45 -3.08 8.17
C ILE A 116 -0.93 -3.58 7.78
N ASP A 117 -1.87 -3.66 8.71
CA ASP A 117 -3.32 -3.75 8.49
C ASP A 117 -3.85 -2.42 7.97
N PRO A 118 -4.08 -2.30 6.64
CA PRO A 118 -4.57 -1.07 6.10
C PRO A 118 -6.02 -0.85 6.59
N PRO A 119 -6.54 0.39 6.59
CA PRO A 119 -7.90 0.67 7.03
C PRO A 119 -8.89 -0.15 6.19
N ARG A 120 -10.10 -0.43 6.71
CA ARG A 120 -11.11 -1.24 6.00
C ARG A 120 -11.41 -0.75 4.58
N SER A 121 -11.23 0.55 4.31
CA SER A 121 -11.36 1.15 2.97
C SER A 121 -10.35 0.63 1.93
N LEU A 122 -9.25 0.00 2.36
CA LEU A 122 -8.24 -0.62 1.52
C LEU A 122 -8.27 -2.16 1.59
N PHE A 123 -9.16 -2.73 2.40
CA PHE A 123 -9.22 -4.16 2.66
C PHE A 123 -9.89 -4.88 1.47
N ASP A 124 -9.11 -5.65 0.71
CA ASP A 124 -9.60 -6.45 -0.43
C ASP A 124 -10.29 -7.77 -0.01
N GLY A 125 -10.48 -8.01 1.28
CA GLY A 125 -11.13 -9.25 1.76
C GLY A 125 -10.31 -10.52 1.52
N ARG A 126 -9.13 -10.47 0.90
CA ARG A 126 -8.21 -11.60 0.84
C ARG A 126 -7.54 -11.79 2.21
N LYS A 127 -7.61 -13.02 2.74
CA LYS A 127 -6.73 -13.44 3.84
C LYS A 127 -5.29 -13.18 3.39
N ARG A 128 -4.51 -12.47 4.22
CA ARG A 128 -3.07 -12.31 4.02
C ARG A 128 -2.46 -13.70 3.84
N PRO A 129 -1.58 -13.92 2.85
CA PRO A 129 -0.68 -15.06 2.92
C PRO A 129 0.10 -14.92 4.24
N LYS A 130 0.22 -16.00 5.02
CA LYS A 130 1.27 -16.06 6.04
C LYS A 130 2.58 -15.81 5.29
N PHE A 131 3.41 -14.90 5.81
CA PHE A 131 4.79 -14.80 5.34
C PHE A 131 5.42 -16.17 5.62
N ASP A 132 5.62 -16.98 4.58
CA ASP A 132 6.54 -18.10 4.66
C ASP A 132 7.94 -17.47 4.68
N ASP A 133 8.48 -17.36 5.88
CA ASP A 133 9.89 -17.19 6.11
C ASP A 133 10.57 -18.46 5.56
N THR A 134 11.03 -18.41 4.32
CA THR A 134 11.89 -19.46 3.77
C THR A 134 13.06 -18.82 3.04
N GLY A 135 13.82 -18.06 3.81
CA GLY A 135 15.25 -17.96 3.59
C GLY A 135 15.97 -19.17 4.19
N ASN A 136 15.92 -20.33 3.55
CA ASN A 136 17.05 -21.27 3.62
C ASN A 136 17.01 -22.30 2.48
N GLY A 137 17.95 -22.19 1.55
CA GLY A 137 18.27 -23.25 0.62
C GLY A 137 19.21 -24.27 1.28
N ARG A 138 18.84 -25.54 1.19
CA ARG A 138 19.71 -26.73 1.16
C ARG A 138 18.95 -27.75 0.31
N LYS A 139 19.37 -28.10 -0.93
CA LYS A 139 20.42 -29.09 -1.27
C LYS A 139 20.43 -30.21 -0.21
N ASP A 140 19.97 -31.43 -0.45
CA ASP A 140 20.22 -32.27 -1.60
C ASP A 140 19.12 -33.32 -1.79
N LEU A 141 18.95 -33.68 -3.06
CA LEU A 141 18.34 -34.89 -3.55
C LEU A 141 19.33 -36.04 -3.29
N ILE A 142 18.91 -37.06 -2.56
CA ILE A 142 19.06 -38.52 -2.80
C ILE A 142 18.35 -39.24 -1.66
#